data_AF-A0A7X5QIE2-F1
#
_entry.id   AF-A0A7X5QIE2-F1
#
_cell.length_a   1.000
_cell.length_b   1.000
_cell.length_c   1.000
_cell.angle_alpha   90.00
_cell.angle_beta   90.00
_cell.angle_gamma   90.00
#
_symmetry.space_group_name_H-M   'P 1'
#
loop_
_entity.id
_entity.type
_entity.pdbx_description
1 polymer ?
#
loop_
_entity_poly.entity_id
_entity_poly.type
_entity_poly.pdbx_seq_one_letter_code
_entity_poly.pdbx_strand_id
1 'polypeptide(L)'
;MKKPSRRKCKICCEWFMPKYHNIWWCNPEHGAELAIKKRNGDREKAEQALKKKRQQELAEKKDKLKARKLAVKPLSYFRNQAQQAFNAFIRERDKYQPCISCGRFHN
;
A
#
# COMPACT_ATOMS: atom_id res chain seq x y z
N MET A 1 -29.81 -8.82 43.05
CA MET A 1 -28.94 -8.49 41.88
C MET A 1 -27.91 -7.45 42.32
N LYS A 2 -26.62 -7.65 42.01
CA LYS A 2 -25.56 -6.66 42.37
C LYS A 2 -25.76 -5.38 41.56
N LYS A 3 -25.70 -4.22 42.23
CA LYS A 3 -25.73 -2.93 41.55
C LYS A 3 -24.51 -2.83 40.61
N PRO A 4 -24.68 -2.38 39.37
CA PRO A 4 -23.57 -2.25 38.44
C PRO A 4 -22.56 -1.19 38.92
N SER A 5 -21.28 -1.47 38.69
CA SER A 5 -20.20 -0.52 39.03
C SER A 5 -20.31 0.75 38.20
N ARG A 6 -19.88 1.88 38.79
CA ARG A 6 -19.82 3.18 38.09
C ARG A 6 -18.83 3.09 36.92
N ARG A 7 -19.11 3.79 35.84
CA ARG A 7 -18.27 3.86 34.63
C ARG A 7 -18.10 5.30 34.19
N LYS A 8 -17.07 5.57 33.38
CA LYS A 8 -16.90 6.86 32.69
C LYS A 8 -17.63 6.83 31.34
N CYS A 9 -18.34 7.91 31.02
CA CYS A 9 -18.97 8.10 29.71
C CYS A 9 -17.89 8.23 28.62
N LYS A 10 -18.09 7.59 27.47
CA LYS A 10 -17.14 7.67 26.34
C LYS A 10 -17.15 8.98 25.55
N ILE A 11 -18.11 9.88 25.83
CA ILE A 11 -18.22 11.20 25.19
C ILE A 11 -17.71 12.28 26.15
N CYS A 12 -18.40 12.50 27.27
CA CYS A 12 -18.06 13.57 28.23
C CYS A 12 -17.09 13.14 29.36
N CYS A 13 -16.68 11.88 29.42
CA CYS A 13 -15.78 11.33 30.47
C CYS A 13 -16.29 11.39 31.93
N GLU A 14 -17.52 11.83 32.15
CA GLU A 14 -18.14 11.88 33.48
C GLU A 14 -18.47 10.48 34.03
N TRP A 15 -18.40 10.35 35.36
CA TRP A 15 -18.78 9.13 36.06
C TRP A 15 -20.30 9.01 36.17
N PHE A 16 -20.85 7.86 35.76
CA PHE A 16 -22.29 7.58 35.85
C PHE A 16 -22.56 6.15 36.32
N MET A 17 -23.77 5.89 36.82
CA MET A 17 -24.26 4.55 37.14
C MET A 17 -25.01 3.97 35.94
N PRO A 18 -24.47 2.97 35.23
CA PRO A 18 -25.13 2.41 34.06
C PRO A 18 -26.36 1.58 34.46
N LYS A 19 -27.46 1.73 33.70
CA LYS A 19 -28.67 0.91 33.90
C LYS A 19 -28.47 -0.55 33.49
N TYR A 20 -27.67 -0.78 32.43
CA TYR A 20 -27.34 -2.09 31.89
C TYR A 20 -25.85 -2.22 31.59
N HIS A 21 -25.31 -3.44 31.56
CA HIS A 21 -23.88 -3.69 31.41
C HIS A 21 -23.28 -3.23 30.06
N ASN A 22 -24.13 -3.11 29.03
CA ASN A 22 -23.78 -2.68 27.68
C ASN A 22 -23.84 -1.15 27.48
N ILE A 23 -24.27 -0.38 28.49
CA ILE A 23 -24.29 1.08 28.42
C ILE A 23 -22.92 1.65 28.77
N TRP A 24 -22.39 2.48 27.88
CA TRP A 24 -21.11 3.19 28.01
C TRP A 24 -21.25 4.72 27.92
N TRP A 25 -22.47 5.22 28.05
CA TRP A 25 -22.85 6.63 27.93
C TRP A 25 -23.74 7.06 29.10
N CYS A 26 -23.66 8.32 29.51
CA CYS A 26 -24.43 8.82 30.64
C CYS A 26 -25.87 9.23 30.29
N ASN A 27 -26.17 9.61 29.04
CA ASN A 27 -27.49 10.04 28.59
C ASN A 27 -27.80 9.52 27.15
N PRO A 28 -29.07 9.50 26.72
CA PRO A 28 -29.44 9.00 25.39
C PRO A 28 -28.72 9.69 24.22
N GLU A 29 -28.44 10.99 24.33
CA GLU A 29 -27.75 11.77 23.29
C GLU A 29 -26.31 11.27 23.05
N HIS A 30 -25.54 11.09 24.13
CA HIS A 30 -24.20 10.51 24.05
C HIS A 30 -24.23 9.05 23.56
N GLY A 31 -25.32 8.32 23.82
CA GLY A 31 -25.54 6.99 23.24
C GLY A 31 -25.70 7.04 21.72
N ALA A 32 -26.51 7.97 21.22
CA ALA A 32 -26.72 8.20 19.79
C ALA A 32 -25.43 8.65 19.10
N GLU A 33 -24.68 9.58 19.72
CA GLU A 33 -23.39 10.04 19.18
C GLU A 33 -22.38 8.90 19.04
N LEU A 34 -22.24 8.05 20.07
CA LEU A 34 -21.37 6.87 20.00
C LEU A 34 -21.80 5.89 18.90
N ALA A 35 -23.09 5.69 18.71
CA ALA A 35 -23.61 4.82 17.66
C ALA A 35 -23.28 5.37 16.26
N ILE A 36 -23.46 6.69 16.06
CA ILE A 36 -23.10 7.38 14.81
C ILE A 36 -21.59 7.29 14.55
N LYS A 37 -20.76 7.59 15.56
CA LYS A 37 -19.30 7.52 15.46
C LYS A 37 -18.83 6.12 15.10
N LYS A 38 -19.42 5.09 15.71
CA LYS A 38 -19.11 3.69 15.39
C LYS A 38 -19.49 3.35 13.94
N ARG A 39 -20.71 3.71 13.52
CA ARG A 39 -21.18 3.49 12.14
C ARG A 39 -20.29 4.17 11.10
N ASN A 40 -19.88 5.41 11.36
CA ASN A 40 -18.99 6.14 10.46
C ASN A 40 -17.61 5.49 10.38
N GLY A 41 -17.03 5.12 11.53
CA GLY A 41 -15.74 4.42 11.58
C GLY A 41 -15.77 3.06 10.88
N ASP A 42 -16.87 2.30 11.01
CA ASP A 42 -17.04 1.03 10.31
C ASP A 42 -17.17 1.23 8.79
N ARG A 43 -17.88 2.27 8.35
CA ARG A 43 -17.97 2.66 6.92
C ARG A 43 -16.60 3.05 6.35
N GLU A 44 -15.86 3.91 7.03
CA GLU A 44 -14.52 4.34 6.61
C GLU A 44 -13.56 3.15 6.49
N LYS A 45 -13.58 2.24 7.46
CA LYS A 45 -12.77 1.01 7.40
C LYS A 45 -13.15 0.13 6.21
N ALA A 46 -14.45 -0.02 5.92
CA ALA A 46 -14.92 -0.79 4.79
C ALA A 46 -14.48 -0.16 3.45
N GLU A 47 -14.58 1.16 3.32
CA GLU A 47 -14.12 1.90 2.13
C GLU A 47 -12.61 1.79 1.95
N GLN A 48 -11.82 1.93 3.01
CA GLN A 48 -10.37 1.76 2.97
C GLN A 48 -9.97 0.33 2.57
N ALA A 49 -10.65 -0.68 3.11
CA ALA A 49 -10.41 -2.08 2.75
C ALA A 49 -10.72 -2.34 1.27
N LEU A 50 -11.83 -1.81 0.76
CA LEU A 50 -12.20 -1.91 -0.65
C LEU A 50 -11.18 -1.21 -1.56
N LYS A 51 -10.72 -0.01 -1.17
CA LYS A 51 -9.70 0.73 -1.92
C LYS A 51 -8.38 -0.05 -1.99
N LYS A 52 -7.93 -0.62 -0.87
CA LYS A 52 -6.73 -1.48 -0.83
C LYS A 52 -6.86 -2.70 -1.74
N LYS A 53 -8.00 -3.42 -1.69
CA LYS A 53 -8.26 -4.55 -2.59
C LYS A 53 -8.20 -4.15 -4.07
N ARG A 54 -8.86 -3.06 -4.44
CA ARG A 54 -8.82 -2.54 -5.82
C ARG A 54 -7.41 -2.17 -6.28
N GLN A 55 -6.61 -1.57 -5.41
CA GLN A 55 -5.21 -1.24 -5.73
C GLN A 55 -4.35 -2.49 -5.94
N GLN A 56 -4.53 -3.52 -5.10
CA GLN A 56 -3.83 -4.81 -5.25
C GLN A 56 -4.22 -5.49 -6.56
N GLU A 57 -5.52 -5.58 -6.86
CA GLU A 57 -6.00 -6.17 -8.12
C GLU A 57 -5.48 -5.44 -9.36
N LEU A 58 -5.39 -4.10 -9.31
CA LEU A 58 -4.83 -3.30 -10.39
C LEU A 58 -3.32 -3.53 -10.56
N ALA A 59 -2.57 -3.64 -9.46
CA ALA A 59 -1.15 -3.97 -9.50
C ALA A 59 -0.92 -5.35 -10.13
N GLU A 60 -1.64 -6.37 -9.65
CA GLU A 60 -1.54 -7.73 -10.20
C GLU A 60 -1.90 -7.78 -11.70
N LYS A 61 -2.94 -7.05 -12.13
CA LYS A 61 -3.32 -6.97 -13.55
C LYS A 61 -2.21 -6.34 -14.39
N LYS A 62 -1.56 -5.28 -13.90
CA LYS A 62 -0.43 -4.64 -14.58
C LYS A 62 0.76 -5.58 -14.68
N ASP A 63 1.09 -6.29 -13.61
CA ASP A 63 2.21 -7.24 -13.58
C ASP A 63 1.96 -8.42 -14.51
N LYS A 64 0.76 -9.00 -14.49
CA LYS A 64 0.34 -10.05 -15.43
C LYS A 64 0.43 -9.58 -16.88
N LEU A 65 -0.02 -8.35 -17.18
CA LEU A 65 0.08 -7.78 -18.52
C LEU A 65 1.55 -7.59 -18.94
N LYS A 66 2.41 -7.10 -18.03
CA LYS A 66 3.84 -6.91 -18.29
C LYS A 66 4.53 -8.25 -18.57
N ALA A 67 4.24 -9.28 -17.77
CA ALA A 67 4.77 -10.62 -17.97
C ALA A 67 4.35 -11.21 -19.33
N ARG A 68 3.05 -11.09 -19.68
CA ARG A 68 2.55 -11.53 -21.00
C ARG A 68 3.23 -10.79 -22.15
N LYS A 69 3.39 -9.47 -22.04
CA LYS A 69 4.10 -8.66 -23.05
C LYS A 69 5.55 -9.08 -23.20
N LEU A 70 6.21 -9.49 -22.12
CA LEU A 70 7.59 -9.96 -22.14
C LEU A 70 7.68 -11.37 -22.77
N ALA A 71 6.75 -12.26 -22.45
CA ALA A 71 6.71 -13.63 -22.96
C ALA A 71 6.54 -13.70 -24.50
N VAL A 72 5.86 -12.73 -25.10
CA VAL A 72 5.69 -12.65 -26.57
C VAL A 72 6.82 -11.91 -27.28
N LYS A 73 7.85 -11.43 -26.57
CA LYS A 73 8.98 -10.75 -27.22
C LYS A 73 9.84 -11.77 -27.99
N PRO A 74 10.30 -11.43 -29.20
CA PRO A 74 11.20 -12.30 -29.95
C PRO A 74 12.60 -12.33 -29.31
N LEU A 75 13.37 -13.39 -29.57
CA LEU A 75 14.75 -13.54 -29.08
C LEU A 75 15.66 -12.35 -29.48
N SER A 76 15.43 -11.74 -30.64
CA SER A 76 16.17 -10.56 -31.10
C SER A 76 16.03 -9.37 -30.15
N TYR A 77 14.87 -9.19 -29.52
CA TYR A 77 14.65 -8.12 -28.54
C TYR A 77 15.61 -8.25 -27.36
N PHE A 78 15.71 -9.45 -26.78
CA PHE A 78 16.61 -9.72 -25.66
C PHE A 78 18.08 -9.64 -26.04
N ARG A 79 18.44 -10.16 -27.22
CA ARG A 79 19.81 -10.06 -27.75
C ARG A 79 20.27 -8.60 -27.87
N ASN A 80 19.42 -7.74 -28.44
CA ASN A 80 19.72 -6.32 -28.61
C ASN A 80 19.90 -5.61 -27.27
N GLN A 81 19.05 -5.91 -26.28
CA GLN A 81 19.19 -5.36 -24.93
C GLN A 81 20.48 -5.80 -24.24
N ALA A 82 20.82 -7.09 -24.33
CA ALA A 82 22.05 -7.63 -23.76
C ALA A 82 23.28 -6.99 -24.42
N GLN A 83 23.28 -6.86 -25.74
CA GLN A 83 24.38 -6.24 -26.47
C GLN A 83 24.51 -4.75 -26.11
N GLN A 84 23.39 -4.01 -26.00
CA GLN A 84 23.43 -2.60 -25.61
C GLN A 84 23.98 -2.42 -24.18
N ALA A 85 23.50 -3.21 -23.22
CA ALA A 85 23.97 -3.15 -21.84
C ALA A 85 25.45 -3.54 -21.71
N PHE A 86 25.86 -4.61 -22.41
CA PHE A 86 27.25 -5.05 -22.43
C PHE A 86 28.16 -4.00 -23.07
N ASN A 87 27.76 -3.45 -24.23
CA ASN A 87 28.54 -2.40 -24.89
C ASN A 87 28.65 -1.13 -24.03
N ALA A 88 27.60 -0.76 -23.29
CA ALA A 88 27.64 0.36 -22.36
C ALA A 88 28.63 0.10 -21.21
N PHE A 89 28.59 -1.10 -20.62
CA PHE A 89 29.53 -1.50 -19.59
C PHE A 89 30.99 -1.48 -20.08
N ILE A 90 31.25 -2.05 -21.27
CA ILE A 90 32.60 -2.08 -21.85
C ILE A 90 33.11 -0.68 -22.13
N ARG A 91 32.26 0.22 -22.66
CA ARG A 91 32.65 1.63 -22.88
C ARG A 91 33.04 2.34 -21.60
N GLU A 92 32.30 2.11 -20.50
CA GLU A 92 32.63 2.76 -19.23
C GLU A 92 33.91 2.16 -18.61
N ARG A 93 34.06 0.84 -18.68
CA ARG A 93 35.24 0.12 -18.17
C ARG A 93 36.52 0.51 -18.92
N ASP A 94 36.44 0.56 -20.26
CA ASP A 94 37.59 0.77 -21.15
C ASP A 94 37.75 2.23 -21.58
N LYS A 95 37.02 3.15 -20.94
CA LYS A 95 37.00 4.59 -21.27
C LYS A 95 38.39 5.22 -21.37
N TYR A 96 39.33 4.75 -20.56
CA TYR A 96 40.70 5.24 -20.49
C TYR A 96 41.72 4.29 -21.10
N GLN A 97 41.28 3.28 -21.86
CA GLN A 97 42.16 2.37 -22.57
C GLN A 97 42.28 2.79 -24.04
N PRO A 98 43.45 2.55 -24.66
CA PRO A 98 43.60 2.74 -26.09
C PRO A 98 42.72 1.73 -26.86
N CYS A 99 42.23 2.13 -28.03
CA CYS A 99 41.47 1.26 -28.92
C CYS A 99 42.28 0.00 -29.24
N ILE A 100 41.67 -1.18 -29.06
CA ILE A 100 42.34 -2.47 -29.27
C ILE A 100 42.86 -2.68 -30.70
N SER A 101 42.22 -2.05 -31.69
CA SER A 101 42.58 -2.23 -33.10
C SER A 101 43.66 -1.25 -33.59
N CYS A 102 43.73 -0.04 -33.04
CA CYS A 102 44.62 1.01 -33.56
C CYS A 102 45.51 1.69 -32.50
N GLY A 103 45.40 1.30 -31.23
CA GLY A 103 46.24 1.80 -30.14
C GLY A 103 45.98 3.27 -29.76
N ARG A 104 45.01 3.95 -30.38
CA ARG A 104 44.71 5.36 -30.11
C ARG A 104 43.66 5.50 -29.02
N PHE A 105 43.84 6.48 -28.14
CA PHE A 105 42.82 6.85 -27.16
C PHE A 105 41.62 7.49 -27.86
N HIS A 106 40.43 7.16 -27.40
CA HIS A 106 39.20 7.80 -27.85
C HIS A 106 39.15 9.22 -27.25
N ASN A 107 39.53 10.23 -28.05
CA ASN A 107 39.31 11.65 -27.74
C ASN A 107 37.84 12.03 -27.92
#